data_AF-A0A8X7BP64-F1
#
_entry.id   AF-A0A8X7BP64-F1
#
_cell.length_a   1.000
_cell.length_b   1.000
_cell.length_c   1.000
_cell.angle_alpha   90.00
_cell.angle_beta   90.00
_cell.angle_gamma   90.00
#
_symmetry.space_group_name_H-M   'P 1'
#
loop_
_entity.id
_entity.type
_entity.pdbx_description
1 polymer ?
#
loop_
_entity_poly.entity_id
_entity_poly.type
_entity_poly.pdbx_seq_one_letter_code
_entity_poly.pdbx_strand_id
1 'polypeptide(L)' 'GYTLPKGSSFVLPAMILHRDPEVFPDPDKFDPDRFSAENSVNIPEYAYIPFSVGPRNCI' A
#
# COMPACT_ATOMS: atom_id res chain seq x y z
N GLY A 1 18.18 8.87 5.04
CA GLY A 1 17.18 8.72 6.12
C GLY A 1 16.85 10.10 6.68
N TYR A 2 15.72 10.23 7.38
CA TYR A 2 15.27 11.49 7.99
C TYR A 2 14.99 11.27 9.48
N THR A 3 15.30 12.28 10.30
CA THR A 3 14.99 12.26 11.75
C THR A 3 13.73 13.07 12.00
N LEU A 4 12.70 12.43 12.54
CA LEU A 4 11.46 13.10 12.91
C LEU A 4 11.55 13.65 14.35
N PRO A 5 11.24 14.94 14.59
CA PRO A 5 11.19 15.49 15.94
C PRO A 5 10.17 14.78 16.84
N LYS A 6 10.45 14.74 18.15
CA LYS A 6 9.50 14.23 19.14
C LYS A 6 8.18 15.00 19.06
N GLY A 7 7.06 14.28 19.05
CA GLY A 7 5.72 14.86 18.93
C GLY A 7 5.23 15.03 17.48
N SER A 8 6.03 14.63 16.49
CA SER A 8 5.57 14.60 15.10
C SER A 8 4.43 13.60 14.92
N SER A 9 3.44 13.98 14.11
CA SER A 9 2.43 13.05 13.60
C SER A 9 2.88 12.51 12.26
N PHE A 10 2.59 11.24 12.00
CA PHE A 10 2.86 10.59 10.72
C PHE A 10 1.57 9.96 10.19
N VAL A 11 1.38 10.06 8.88
CA VAL A 11 0.22 9.51 8.19
C VAL A 11 0.71 8.61 7.08
N LEU A 12 0.12 7.42 6.98
CA LEU A 12 0.28 6.52 5.85
C LEU A 12 -0.94 6.68 4.93
N PRO A 13 -0.83 7.43 3.82
CA PRO A 13 -1.96 7.66 2.92
C PRO A 13 -2.21 6.43 2.05
N ALA A 14 -2.98 5.46 2.55
CA ALA A 14 -3.29 4.21 1.84
C ALA A 14 -3.83 4.46 0.41
N MET A 15 -4.68 5.47 0.23
CA MET A 15 -5.22 5.81 -1.10
C MET A 15 -4.18 6.25 -2.12
N ILE A 16 -3.10 6.91 -1.68
CA ILE A 16 -1.99 7.33 -2.56
C ILE A 16 -1.12 6.12 -2.86
N LEU A 17 -0.79 5.36 -1.82
CA LEU A 17 0.02 4.14 -1.92
C LEU A 17 -0.62 3.09 -2.86
N HIS A 18 -1.93 2.88 -2.77
CA HIS A 18 -2.65 1.92 -3.64
C HIS A 18 -2.83 2.42 -5.08
N ARG A 19 -2.41 3.65 -5.39
CA ARG A 19 -2.48 4.26 -6.72
C ARG A 19 -1.11 4.63 -7.27
N ASP A 20 -0.05 4.15 -6.65
CA ASP A 20 1.31 4.33 -7.18
C ASP A 20 1.44 3.62 -8.53
N PRO A 21 1.63 4.33 -9.65
CA PRO A 21 1.71 3.71 -10.97
C PRO A 21 2.97 2.85 -11.16
N GLU A 22 3.99 2.99 -10.32
CA GLU A 22 5.18 2.12 -10.34
C GLU A 22 4.86 0.70 -9.83
N VAL A 23 3.85 0.58 -8.96
CA VAL A 23 3.37 -0.72 -8.45
C VAL A 23 2.10 -1.18 -9.17
N PHE A 24 1.21 -0.24 -9.47
CA PHE A 24 -0.12 -0.48 -10.02
C PHE A 24 -0.27 0.26 -11.36
N PRO A 25 0.23 -0.30 -12.49
CA PRO A 25 0.05 0.31 -13.82
C PRO A 25 -1.42 0.61 -14.09
N ASP A 26 -1.77 1.73 -14.72
CA ASP A 26 -3.18 2.18 -14.86
C ASP A 26 -3.97 2.13 -13.52
N PRO A 27 -3.56 2.87 -12.47
CA PRO A 27 -4.05 2.68 -11.10
C PRO A 27 -5.54 3.03 -10.91
N ASP A 28 -6.11 3.82 -11.81
CA ASP A 28 -7.54 4.19 -11.77
C ASP A 28 -8.44 3.16 -12.47
N LYS A 29 -7.86 2.17 -13.17
CA LYS A 29 -8.61 1.08 -13.79
C LYS A 29 -9.01 0.06 -12.72
N PHE A 30 -10.30 -0.25 -12.63
CA PHE A 30 -10.76 -1.39 -11.83
C PHE A 30 -10.34 -2.70 -12.51
N ASP A 31 -9.37 -3.39 -11.90
CA ASP A 31 -8.74 -4.57 -12.46
C ASP A 31 -8.49 -5.61 -11.34
N PRO A 32 -9.45 -6.52 -11.10
CA PRO A 32 -9.35 -7.51 -10.03
C PRO A 32 -8.26 -8.55 -10.26
N ASP A 33 -7.85 -8.78 -11.52
CA ASP A 33 -6.88 -9.82 -11.89
C ASP A 33 -5.48 -9.54 -11.33
N ARG A 34 -5.18 -8.28 -10.95
CA ARG A 34 -3.95 -7.89 -10.22
C ARG A 34 -3.74 -8.69 -8.94
N PHE A 35 -4.85 -9.03 -8.27
CA PHE A 35 -4.84 -9.72 -6.98
C PHE A 35 -5.07 -11.22 -7.12
N SER A 36 -5.03 -11.77 -8.35
CA SER A 36 -5.03 -13.21 -8.58
C SER A 36 -3.80 -13.88 -7.94
N ALA A 37 -3.87 -15.19 -7.73
CA ALA A 37 -2.74 -15.95 -7.17
C ALA A 37 -1.45 -15.84 -8.01
N GLU A 38 -1.60 -15.72 -9.34
CA GLU A 38 -0.48 -15.58 -10.28
C GLU A 38 0.13 -14.17 -10.26
N ASN A 39 -0.69 -13.12 -10.18
CA ASN A 39 -0.22 -11.74 -10.30
C ASN A 39 0.18 -11.10 -8.95
N SER A 40 -0.45 -11.52 -7.85
CA SER A 40 -0.24 -10.92 -6.52
C SER A 40 1.19 -11.08 -6.00
N VAL A 41 1.94 -12.08 -6.49
CA VAL A 41 3.36 -12.27 -6.16
C VAL A 41 4.25 -11.10 -6.64
N ASN A 42 3.77 -10.31 -7.60
CA ASN A 42 4.48 -9.14 -8.11
C ASN A 42 4.18 -7.86 -7.30
N ILE A 43 3.20 -7.90 -6.39
CA ILE A 43 2.85 -6.77 -5.54
C ILE A 43 3.76 -6.79 -4.30
N PRO A 44 4.56 -5.74 -4.04
CA PRO A 44 5.36 -5.67 -2.83
C PRO A 44 4.50 -5.76 -1.55
N GLU A 45 4.99 -6.46 -0.53
CA GLU A 45 4.28 -6.78 0.73
C GLU A 45 3.58 -5.57 1.37
N TYR A 46 4.19 -4.38 1.30
CA TYR A 46 3.68 -3.15 1.91
C TYR A 46 3.00 -2.19 0.94
N ALA A 47 2.88 -2.53 -0.34
CA ALA A 47 2.28 -1.65 -1.34
C ALA A 47 0.74 -1.72 -1.36
N TYR A 48 0.15 -2.78 -0.80
CA TYR A 48 -1.30 -2.93 -0.68
C TYR A 48 -1.72 -3.25 0.75
N ILE A 49 -2.06 -2.21 1.51
CA ILE A 49 -2.44 -2.28 2.93
C ILE A 49 -3.90 -1.85 3.18
N PRO A 50 -4.93 -2.51 2.59
CA PRO A 50 -6.34 -2.12 2.75
C PRO A 50 -6.82 -2.19 4.20
N PHE A 51 -6.17 -3.02 5.02
CA PHE A 51 -6.49 -3.23 6.43
C PHE A 51 -5.29 -2.94 7.35
N SER A 52 -4.38 -2.06 6.91
CA SER A 52 -3.06 -1.84 7.54
C SER A 52 -2.22 -3.13 7.60
N VAL A 53 -1.11 -3.09 8.34
CA VAL A 53 -0.17 -4.19 8.50
C VAL A 53 0.52 -4.08 9.87
N GLY A 54 1.12 -5.17 10.34
CA GLY A 54 1.86 -5.20 11.61
C GLY A 54 0.93 -5.18 12.83
N PRO A 55 1.39 -4.68 14.00
CA PRO A 55 0.68 -4.80 15.28
C PRO A 55 -0.66 -4.03 15.38
N ARG A 56 -1.00 -3.26 14.34
CA ARG A 56 -2.19 -2.41 14.27
C ARG A 56 -3.02 -2.72 13.01
N ASN A 57 -2.90 -3.93 12.48
CA ASN A 57 -3.80 -4.39 11.43
C ASN A 57 -5.25 -4.51 11.95
N CYS A 58 -6.22 -4.46 11.04
CA CYS A 58 -7.62 -4.64 11.35
C CYS A 58 -7.90 -6.05 11.91
N ILE A 59 -8.87 -6.16 12.84
CA ILE A 59 -9.38 -7.42 13.41
C ILE A 59 -10.90 -7.50 13.26
#